data_AF-A0A069AJW1-F1
#
_entry.id   AF-A0A069AJW1-F1
#
_cell.length_a   1.000
_cell.length_b   1.000
_cell.length_c   1.000
_cell.angle_alpha   90.00
_cell.angle_beta   90.00
_cell.angle_gamma   90.00
#
_symmetry.space_group_name_H-M   'P 1'
#
loop_
_entity.id
_entity.type
_entity.pdbx_description
1 polymer ?
#
loop_
_entity_poly.entity_id
_entity_poly.type
_entity_poly.pdbx_seq_one_letter_code
_entity_poly.pdbx_strand_id
1 'polypeptide(L)'
;MVSDEGVEILVHIGIDTVSLQGEGFKNEVSQGDTVKKGSPIISFEREKINSQGIDCTTIIIVLNHSEFSEINCMVENEVVAGQDTVIEIMK
;
A
#
# COMPACT_ATOMS: atom_id res chain seq x y z
N MET A 1 6.88 4.63 2.30
CA MET A 1 7.83 3.62 2.81
C MET A 1 9.06 3.67 1.93
N VAL A 2 10.25 3.42 2.49
CA VAL A 2 11.51 3.37 1.72
C VAL A 2 12.14 2.00 1.99
N SER A 3 12.54 1.30 0.94
CA SER A 3 13.25 0.01 1.06
C SER A 3 14.76 0.21 1.25
N ASP A 4 15.46 -0.83 1.69
CA ASP A 4 16.93 -0.82 1.84
C ASP A 4 17.66 -0.54 0.50
N GLU A 5 17.03 -0.87 -0.63
CA GLU A 5 17.54 -0.61 -1.98
C GLU A 5 17.18 0.79 -2.52
N GLY A 6 16.50 1.62 -1.72
CA GLY A 6 16.16 3.00 -2.06
C GLY A 6 14.82 3.18 -2.80
N VAL A 7 14.03 2.13 -3.02
CA VAL A 7 12.69 2.26 -3.61
C VAL A 7 11.75 2.98 -2.65
N GLU A 8 11.11 4.05 -3.11
CA GLU A 8 10.09 4.79 -2.37
C GLU A 8 8.68 4.40 -2.81
N ILE A 9 7.91 3.81 -1.91
CA ILE A 9 6.53 3.37 -2.15
C ILE A 9 5.53 4.21 -1.34
N LEU A 10 4.50 4.72 -2.01
CA LEU A 10 3.29 5.25 -1.39
C LEU A 10 2.15 4.24 -1.57
N VAL A 11 1.47 3.93 -0.46
CA VAL A 11 0.25 3.12 -0.45
C VAL A 11 -0.90 4.01 0.00
N HIS A 12 -1.90 4.19 -0.85
CA HIS A 12 -3.11 4.96 -0.58
C HIS A 12 -4.31 4.02 -0.49
N ILE A 13 -4.89 3.88 0.70
CA ILE A 13 -5.97 2.91 0.96
C ILE A 13 -7.33 3.60 0.77
N GLY A 14 -8.07 3.14 -0.22
CA GLY A 14 -9.40 3.62 -0.58
C GLY A 14 -9.39 4.98 -1.29
N ILE A 15 -10.51 5.32 -1.94
CA ILE A 15 -10.72 6.61 -2.60
C ILE A 15 -11.59 7.50 -1.69
N ASP A 16 -11.22 8.76 -1.52
CA ASP A 16 -11.94 9.73 -0.67
C ASP A 16 -12.07 9.34 0.83
N THR A 17 -11.18 8.47 1.32
CA THR A 17 -11.15 8.00 2.72
C THR A 17 -10.81 9.08 3.75
N VAL A 18 -10.33 10.25 3.32
CA VAL A 18 -10.13 11.42 4.19
C VAL A 18 -11.43 11.84 4.90
N SER A 19 -12.58 11.64 4.25
CA SER A 19 -13.90 11.92 4.82
C SER A 19 -14.20 11.13 6.10
N LEU A 20 -13.53 9.99 6.31
CA LEU A 20 -13.68 9.13 7.49
C LEU A 20 -12.95 9.65 8.72
N GLN A 21 -12.07 10.65 8.59
CA GLN A 21 -11.30 11.22 9.70
C GLN A 21 -10.55 10.15 10.54
N GLY A 22 -10.13 9.06 9.90
CA GLY A 22 -9.44 7.93 10.53
C GLY A 22 -10.36 6.86 11.12
N GLU A 23 -11.68 7.01 11.06
CA GLU A 23 -12.61 5.98 11.51
C GLU A 23 -12.45 4.68 10.72
N GLY A 24 -12.35 3.57 11.45
CA GLY A 24 -12.18 2.24 10.86
C GLY A 24 -10.75 1.96 10.39
N PHE A 25 -9.79 2.83 10.67
CA PHE A 25 -8.36 2.61 10.45
C PHE A 25 -7.60 2.58 11.78
N LYS A 26 -6.58 1.74 11.86
CA LYS A 26 -5.66 1.65 12.99
C LYS A 26 -4.24 1.52 12.47
N ASN A 27 -3.37 2.41 12.95
CA ASN A 27 -1.93 2.32 12.71
C ASN A 27 -1.33 1.23 13.60
N GLU A 28 -0.57 0.32 12.99
CA GLU A 28 0.13 -0.76 13.72
C GLU A 28 1.61 -0.42 13.95
N VAL A 29 2.12 0.61 13.26
CA VAL A 29 3.52 1.09 13.35
C VAL A 29 3.56 2.61 13.45
N SER A 30 4.70 3.14 13.89
CA SER A 30 5.00 4.57 13.95
C SER A 30 5.91 5.02 12.82
N GLN A 31 5.92 6.33 12.53
CA GLN A 31 6.86 6.89 11.56
C GLN A 31 8.30 6.65 12.03
N GLY A 32 9.14 6.15 11.11
CA GLY A 32 10.54 5.85 11.37
C GLY A 32 10.80 4.40 11.80
N ASP A 33 9.75 3.61 12.05
CA ASP A 33 9.91 2.20 12.37
C ASP A 33 10.46 1.42 11.18
N THR A 34 11.38 0.49 11.46
CA THR A 34 11.86 -0.49 10.48
C THR A 34 10.91 -1.69 10.46
N VAL A 35 10.47 -2.09 9.26
CA VAL A 35 9.53 -3.18 9.06
C VAL A 35 10.09 -4.20 8.08
N LYS A 36 9.62 -5.45 8.18
CA LYS A 36 9.96 -6.53 7.24
C LYS A 36 8.74 -6.95 6.41
N LYS A 37 8.97 -7.65 5.29
CA LYS A 37 7.90 -8.24 4.47
C LYS A 37 6.86 -8.96 5.36
N GLY A 38 5.58 -8.62 5.18
CA GLY A 38 4.46 -9.20 5.93
C GLY A 38 4.17 -8.56 7.29
N SER A 39 4.94 -7.55 7.72
CA SER A 39 4.60 -6.80 8.94
C SER A 39 3.32 -5.99 8.70
N PRO A 40 2.31 -6.07 9.60
CA PRO A 40 1.15 -5.19 9.55
C PRO A 40 1.58 -3.73 9.71
N ILE A 41 1.09 -2.85 8.83
CA ILE A 41 1.39 -1.41 8.85
C ILE A 41 0.16 -0.62 9.29
N ILE A 42 -0.98 -0.90 8.64
CA ILE A 42 -2.29 -0.35 8.94
C ILE A 42 -3.29 -1.51 8.90
N SER A 43 -4.21 -1.56 9.86
CA SER A 43 -5.39 -2.41 9.83
C SER A 43 -6.64 -1.56 9.61
N PHE A 44 -7.61 -2.09 8.87
CA PHE A 44 -8.86 -1.38 8.62
C PHE A 44 -10.06 -2.31 8.46
N GLU A 45 -11.24 -1.79 8.79
CA GLU A 45 -12.51 -2.52 8.72
C GLU A 45 -13.15 -2.35 7.33
N ARG A 46 -12.76 -3.19 6.37
CA ARG A 46 -13.22 -3.11 4.96
C ARG A 46 -14.75 -3.04 4.83
N GLU A 47 -15.48 -3.85 5.59
CA GLU A 47 -16.95 -3.84 5.56
C GLU A 47 -17.54 -2.51 6.04
N LYS A 48 -16.98 -1.94 7.11
CA LYS A 48 -17.39 -0.63 7.65
C LYS A 48 -17.15 0.47 6.61
N ILE A 49 -16.01 0.45 5.92
CA ILE A 49 -15.69 1.44 4.88
C ILE A 49 -16.63 1.30 3.67
N ASN A 50 -16.80 0.07 3.17
CA ASN A 50 -17.72 -0.20 2.06
C ASN A 50 -19.17 0.20 2.39
N SER A 51 -19.63 -0.01 3.63
CA SER A 51 -20.99 0.35 4.05
C SER A 51 -21.27 1.86 4.02
N GLN A 52 -20.22 2.68 4.00
CA GLN A 52 -20.30 4.14 3.89
C GLN A 52 -20.22 4.61 2.42
N GLY A 53 -20.25 3.68 1.46
CA GLY A 53 -20.21 3.97 0.02
C GLY A 53 -18.81 4.33 -0.49
N ILE A 54 -17.77 4.02 0.27
CA ILE A 54 -16.39 4.34 -0.07
C ILE A 54 -15.74 3.18 -0.83
N ASP A 55 -15.08 3.51 -1.93
CA ASP A 55 -14.31 2.55 -2.72
C ASP A 55 -13.02 2.17 -1.98
N CYS A 56 -12.85 0.88 -1.69
CA CYS A 56 -11.67 0.32 -1.02
C CYS A 56 -10.48 0.06 -1.97
N THR A 57 -10.54 0.53 -3.22
CA THR A 57 -9.43 0.45 -4.17
C THR A 57 -8.16 1.04 -3.54
N THR A 58 -7.11 0.23 -3.48
CA THR A 58 -5.82 0.63 -2.89
C THR A 58 -4.82 0.90 -3.99
N ILE A 59 -4.25 2.10 -3.99
CA ILE A 59 -3.29 2.55 -4.99
C ILE A 59 -1.88 2.37 -4.44
N ILE A 60 -0.99 1.78 -5.24
CA ILE A 60 0.43 1.63 -4.93
C ILE A 60 1.21 2.43 -5.97
N ILE A 61 2.10 3.32 -5.50
CA ILE A 61 2.88 4.22 -6.35
C ILE A 61 4.36 4.09 -6.01
N VAL A 62 5.19 3.93 -7.03
CA VAL A 62 6.66 4.11 -6.93
C VAL A 62 6.96 5.60 -7.15
N LEU A 63 7.36 6.30 -6.08
CA LEU A 63 7.53 7.76 -6.12
C LEU A 63 8.76 8.16 -6.94
N ASN A 64 9.90 7.53 -6.65
CA ASN A 64 11.18 7.77 -7.32
C ASN A 64 11.39 6.88 -8.56
N HIS A 65 10.32 6.65 -9.34
CA HIS A 65 10.35 5.79 -10.52
C HIS A 65 11.42 6.17 -11.55
N SER A 66 11.80 7.44 -11.65
CA SER A 66 12.84 7.92 -12.58
C SER A 66 14.25 7.42 -12.26
N GLU A 67 14.47 6.86 -11.07
CA GLU A 67 15.76 6.29 -10.64
C GLU A 67 15.94 4.84 -11.07
N PHE A 68 14.92 4.24 -11.68
CA PHE A 68 14.88 2.84 -12.09
C PHE A 68 14.71 2.74 -13.60
N SER A 69 15.35 1.75 -14.22
CA SER A 69 15.29 1.54 -15.67
C SER A 69 13.95 0.96 -16.12
N GLU A 70 13.30 0.15 -15.30
CA GLU A 70 12.05 -0.52 -15.65
C GLU A 70 11.17 -0.79 -14.42
N ILE A 71 9.85 -0.61 -14.58
CA ILE A 71 8.84 -0.90 -13.56
C ILE A 71 7.70 -1.67 -14.23
N ASN A 72 7.54 -2.92 -13.83
CA ASN A 72 6.55 -3.83 -14.37
C ASN A 72 5.46 -4.12 -13.33
N CYS A 73 4.23 -3.66 -13.61
CA CYS A 73 3.07 -3.92 -12.77
C CYS A 73 2.42 -5.25 -13.19
N MET A 74 2.45 -6.25 -12.31
CA MET A 74 2.01 -7.62 -12.59
C MET A 74 0.59 -7.88 -12.08
N VAL A 75 -0.37 -7.05 -12.50
CA VAL A 75 -1.74 -7.07 -11.97
C VAL A 75 -2.68 -7.77 -12.94
N GLU A 76 -2.71 -9.10 -12.93
CA GLU A 76 -3.62 -9.86 -13.80
C GLU A 76 -4.68 -10.65 -13.01
N ASN A 77 -4.50 -10.89 -11.70
CA ASN A 77 -5.39 -11.76 -10.91
C ASN A 77 -5.51 -11.32 -9.44
N GLU A 78 -6.32 -12.06 -8.69
CA GLU A 78 -6.30 -12.00 -7.22
C GLU A 78 -4.90 -12.31 -6.68
N VAL A 79 -4.51 -11.58 -5.63
CA VAL A 79 -3.20 -11.70 -4.98
C VAL A 79 -3.34 -11.88 -3.49
N VAL A 80 -2.37 -12.57 -2.89
CA VAL A 80 -2.28 -12.85 -1.46
C VAL A 80 -1.18 -12.01 -0.83
N ALA A 81 -1.58 -11.19 0.15
CA ALA A 81 -0.69 -10.31 0.89
C ALA A 81 0.49 -11.08 1.52
N GLY A 82 1.69 -10.54 1.37
CA GLY A 82 2.93 -11.14 1.89
C GLY A 82 3.45 -12.33 1.08
N GLN A 83 2.76 -12.78 0.04
CA GLN A 83 3.16 -13.90 -0.80
C GLN A 83 3.49 -13.42 -2.21
N ASP A 84 2.48 -12.91 -2.92
CA ASP A 84 2.58 -12.59 -4.34
C ASP A 84 3.28 -11.25 -4.61
N THR A 85 3.94 -11.19 -5.77
CA THR A 85 4.61 -9.98 -6.27
C THR A 85 3.66 -9.23 -7.20
N VAL A 86 3.41 -7.96 -6.92
CA VAL A 86 2.51 -7.09 -7.72
C VAL A 86 3.26 -6.07 -8.58
N ILE A 87 4.50 -5.74 -8.22
CA ILE A 87 5.37 -4.81 -8.94
C ILE A 87 6.79 -5.38 -8.93
N GLU A 88 7.41 -5.46 -10.09
CA GLU A 88 8.83 -5.77 -10.27
C GLU A 88 9.55 -4.49 -10.72
N ILE A 89 10.70 -4.21 -10.09
CA ILE A 89 11.48 -3.00 -10.33
C ILE A 89 12.91 -3.41 -10.67
N MET A 90 13.41 -2.94 -11.81
CA MET A 90 14.78 -3.16 -12.25
C MET A 90 15.55 -1.84 -12.18
N LYS A 91 16.77 -1.92 -11.63
CA LYS A 91 17.68 -0.79 -11.51
C LYS A 91 18.41 -0.59 -12.83
#